data_AF-A0A084A8U0-F1
#
_entry.id   AF-A0A084A8U0-F1
#
_cell.length_a   1.000
_cell.length_b   1.000
_cell.length_c   1.000
_cell.angle_alpha   90.00
_cell.angle_beta   90.00
_cell.angle_gamma   90.00
#
_symmetry.space_group_name_H-M   'P 1'
#
loop_
_entity.id
_entity.type
_entity.pdbx_description
1 polymer ?
#
loop_
_entity_poly.entity_id
_entity_poly.type
_entity_poly.pdbx_seq_one_letter_code
_entity_poly.pdbx_strand_id
1 'polypeptide(L)'
;MKYLISAFKGILIALVWGLFLTLLYGGKIELESMALILLYGFIQGFISKVIDEFISIALVEFISQALCSYLLAFIYLLVNTWLFDNSWHNHIWSFTVTWLLIFILVYIYSMIRNRQIVKKFNKES
;
A
#
# COMPACT_ATOMS: atom_id res chain seq x y z
N MET A 1 -17.06 13.83 3.17
CA MET A 1 -16.22 14.16 1.99
C MET A 1 -14.75 13.78 2.15
N LYS A 2 -14.09 14.05 3.29
CA LYS A 2 -12.64 13.79 3.46
C LYS A 2 -12.22 12.33 3.22
N TYR A 3 -13.01 11.35 3.69
CA TYR A 3 -12.74 9.92 3.45
C TYR A 3 -12.85 9.52 1.98
N LEU A 4 -13.88 9.99 1.27
CA LEU A 4 -14.04 9.72 -0.16
C LEU A 4 -12.88 10.28 -0.98
N ILE A 5 -12.43 11.50 -0.67
CA ILE A 5 -11.25 12.10 -1.33
C ILE A 5 -10.01 11.23 -1.13
N SER A 6 -9.79 10.72 0.09
CA SER A 6 -8.67 9.83 0.37
C SER A 6 -8.79 8.48 -0.33
N ALA A 7 -10.00 7.92 -0.39
CA ALA A 7 -10.28 6.68 -1.11
C ALA A 7 -10.00 6.82 -2.62
N PHE A 8 -10.42 7.94 -3.24
CA PHE A 8 -10.09 8.22 -4.64
C PHE A 8 -8.59 8.45 -4.87
N LYS A 9 -7.86 9.03 -3.92
CA LYS A 9 -6.40 9.09 -3.98
C LYS A 9 -5.77 7.69 -3.97
N GLY A 10 -6.33 6.80 -3.14
CA GLY A 10 -5.93 5.39 -3.11
C GLY A 10 -6.12 4.68 -4.45
N ILE A 11 -7.25 4.91 -5.14
CA ILE A 11 -7.48 4.43 -6.51
C ILE A 11 -6.40 4.97 -7.46
N LEU A 12 -6.10 6.27 -7.40
CA LEU A 12 -5.15 6.90 -8.32
C LEU A 12 -3.74 6.33 -8.13
N ILE A 13 -3.32 6.09 -6.89
CA ILE A 13 -2.05 5.43 -6.57
C ILE A 13 -2.06 3.98 -7.08
N ALA A 14 -3.14 3.25 -6.87
CA ALA A 14 -3.29 1.88 -7.35
C ALA A 14 -3.26 1.79 -8.88
N LEU A 15 -3.81 2.78 -9.60
CA LEU A 15 -3.68 2.89 -11.06
C LEU A 15 -2.23 3.04 -11.50
N VAL A 16 -1.49 3.96 -10.87
CA VAL A 16 -0.07 4.19 -11.21
C VAL A 16 0.75 2.93 -11.00
N TRP A 17 0.56 2.25 -9.86
CA TRP A 17 1.26 1.00 -9.56
C TRP A 17 0.77 -0.17 -10.42
N GLY A 18 -0.52 -0.24 -10.74
CA GLY A 18 -1.07 -1.23 -11.66
C GLY A 18 -0.48 -1.10 -13.06
N LEU A 19 -0.35 0.13 -13.57
CA LEU A 19 0.34 0.40 -14.85
C LEU A 19 1.83 0.03 -14.79
N PHE A 20 2.50 0.37 -13.69
CA PHE A 20 3.91 0.01 -13.50
C PHE A 20 4.13 -1.51 -13.45
N LEU A 21 3.27 -2.24 -12.74
CA LEU A 21 3.29 -3.71 -12.70
C LEU A 21 2.99 -4.30 -14.08
N THR A 22 2.02 -3.73 -14.81
CA THR A 22 1.71 -4.15 -16.18
C THR A 22 2.94 -4.01 -17.08
N LEU A 23 3.71 -2.93 -16.95
CA LEU A 23 4.94 -2.73 -17.71
C LEU A 23 6.03 -3.73 -17.32
N LEU A 24 6.18 -4.03 -16.02
CA LEU A 24 7.20 -4.98 -15.54
C LEU A 24 6.92 -6.44 -15.92
N TYR A 25 5.65 -6.85 -15.94
CA TYR A 25 5.25 -8.24 -16.20
C TYR A 25 4.81 -8.49 -17.66
N GLY A 26 5.23 -7.64 -18.60
CA GLY A 26 5.05 -7.90 -20.03
C GLY A 26 3.63 -7.65 -20.57
N GLY A 27 2.86 -6.76 -19.93
CA GLY A 27 1.66 -6.18 -20.51
C GLY A 27 0.34 -6.92 -20.25
N LYS A 28 0.35 -8.03 -19.49
CA LYS A 28 -0.85 -8.84 -19.25
C LYS A 28 -1.33 -8.71 -17.81
N ILE A 29 -2.21 -7.74 -17.57
CA ILE A 29 -3.08 -7.73 -16.39
C ILE A 29 -4.51 -7.95 -16.88
N GLU A 30 -5.18 -8.97 -16.35
CA GLU A 30 -6.58 -9.23 -16.65
C GLU A 30 -7.47 -8.13 -16.05
N LEU A 31 -8.61 -7.86 -16.70
CA LEU A 31 -9.54 -6.81 -16.29
C LEU A 31 -10.05 -7.02 -14.86
N GLU A 32 -10.26 -8.27 -14.46
CA GLU A 32 -10.70 -8.66 -13.12
C GLU A 32 -9.63 -8.38 -12.06
N SER A 33 -8.37 -8.70 -12.35
CA SER A 33 -7.22 -8.36 -11.51
C SER A 33 -7.06 -6.84 -11.37
N MET A 34 -7.26 -6.07 -12.45
CA MET A 34 -7.23 -4.61 -12.39
C MET A 34 -8.38 -4.06 -11.55
N ALA A 35 -9.60 -4.57 -11.70
CA ALA A 35 -10.76 -4.16 -10.90
C ALA A 35 -10.52 -4.39 -9.40
N LEU A 36 -9.92 -5.54 -9.05
CA LEU A 36 -9.50 -5.82 -7.68
C LEU A 36 -8.42 -4.83 -7.21
N ILE A 37 -7.37 -4.58 -7.98
CA ILE A 37 -6.33 -3.59 -7.61
C ILE A 37 -6.96 -2.21 -7.30
N LEU A 38 -7.93 -1.76 -8.10
CA LEU A 38 -8.62 -0.49 -7.89
C LEU A 38 -9.50 -0.50 -6.62
N LEU A 39 -10.25 -1.58 -6.39
CA LEU A 39 -11.08 -1.74 -5.20
C LEU A 39 -10.23 -1.73 -3.93
N TYR A 40 -9.10 -2.45 -3.94
CA TYR A 40 -8.17 -2.50 -2.82
C TYR A 40 -7.47 -1.15 -2.62
N GLY A 41 -7.12 -0.45 -3.70
CA GLY A 41 -6.66 0.93 -3.64
C GLY A 41 -7.67 1.87 -2.96
N PHE A 42 -8.95 1.75 -3.31
CA PHE A 42 -10.02 2.52 -2.68
C PHE A 42 -10.13 2.23 -1.18
N ILE A 43 -10.18 0.95 -0.80
CA ILE A 43 -10.28 0.52 0.60
C ILE A 43 -9.05 1.01 1.40
N GLN A 44 -7.84 0.86 0.85
CA GLN A 44 -6.62 1.34 1.49
C GLN A 44 -6.68 2.87 1.68
N GLY A 45 -7.08 3.63 0.66
CA GLY A 45 -7.20 5.09 0.77
C GLY A 45 -8.23 5.52 1.81
N PHE A 46 -9.32 4.77 1.97
CA PHE A 46 -10.30 4.99 3.03
C PHE A 46 -9.71 4.70 4.41
N ILE A 47 -9.11 3.51 4.61
CA ILE A 47 -8.54 3.10 5.90
C ILE A 47 -7.39 4.01 6.31
N SER A 48 -6.55 4.43 5.36
CA SER A 48 -5.48 5.39 5.65
C SER A 48 -6.03 6.66 6.29
N LYS A 49 -7.15 7.19 5.79
CA LYS A 49 -7.74 8.40 6.36
C LYS A 49 -8.30 8.19 7.76
N VAL A 50 -8.84 6.99 8.03
CA VAL A 50 -9.30 6.59 9.37
C VAL A 50 -8.10 6.53 10.31
N ILE A 51 -7.02 5.86 9.94
CA ILE A 51 -5.81 5.75 10.77
C ILE A 51 -5.25 7.13 11.11
N ASP A 52 -5.14 8.03 10.14
CA ASP A 52 -4.65 9.40 10.35
C ASP A 52 -5.48 10.22 11.34
N GLU A 53 -6.78 9.91 11.48
CA GLU A 53 -7.67 10.64 12.39
C GLU A 53 -7.69 10.05 13.79
N PHE A 54 -7.50 8.74 13.93
CA PHE A 54 -7.54 8.05 15.22
C PHE A 54 -6.17 7.93 15.88
N ILE A 55 -5.08 7.99 15.11
CA ILE A 55 -3.72 7.78 15.62
C ILE A 55 -2.90 9.04 15.41
N SER A 56 -2.64 9.76 16.50
CA SER A 56 -1.83 11.00 16.49
C SER A 56 -0.33 10.76 16.66
N ILE A 57 0.06 9.55 17.07
CA ILE A 57 1.47 9.18 17.24
C ILE A 57 2.01 8.68 15.91
N ALA A 58 2.86 9.48 15.28
CA ALA A 58 3.41 9.21 13.94
C ALA A 58 4.00 7.79 13.76
N LEU A 59 4.65 7.23 14.79
CA LEU A 59 5.20 5.87 14.72
C LEU A 59 4.09 4.81 14.67
N VAL A 60 3.05 4.98 15.50
CA VAL A 60 1.93 4.03 15.57
C VAL A 60 1.08 4.16 14.31
N GLU A 61 0.85 5.37 13.83
CA GLU A 61 0.17 5.65 12.56
C GLU A 61 0.87 4.91 11.42
N PHE A 62 2.19 5.07 11.30
CA PHE A 62 2.99 4.38 10.30
C PHE A 62 2.88 2.85 10.38
N ILE A 63 2.99 2.28 11.57
CA ILE A 63 2.88 0.82 11.77
C ILE A 63 1.48 0.33 11.39
N SER A 64 0.42 1.06 11.78
CA SER A 64 -0.96 0.72 11.44
C SER A 64 -1.22 0.79 9.95
N GLN A 65 -0.71 1.82 9.26
CA GLN A 65 -0.83 1.96 7.80
C GLN A 65 -0.17 0.77 7.08
N ALA A 66 1.01 0.37 7.55
CA ALA A 66 1.76 -0.73 6.98
C ALA A 66 1.09 -2.10 7.20
N LEU A 67 0.68 -2.39 8.43
CA LEU A 67 -0.05 -3.63 8.75
C LEU A 67 -1.34 -3.74 7.94
N CYS A 68 -2.07 -2.63 7.79
CA CYS A 68 -3.29 -2.64 7.01
C CYS A 68 -3.01 -2.89 5.53
N SER A 69 -1.99 -2.23 4.96
CA SER A 69 -1.57 -2.48 3.57
C SER A 69 -1.13 -3.92 3.34
N TYR A 70 -0.40 -4.52 4.30
CA TYR A 70 -0.03 -5.94 4.24
C TYR A 70 -1.25 -6.84 4.18
N LEU A 71 -2.17 -6.63 5.13
CA LEU A 71 -3.34 -7.48 5.29
C LEU A 71 -4.25 -7.39 4.07
N LEU A 72 -4.43 -6.18 3.53
CA LEU A 72 -5.18 -5.96 2.30
C LEU A 72 -4.55 -6.68 1.10
N ALA A 73 -3.24 -6.54 0.94
CA ALA A 73 -2.54 -7.15 -0.18
C ALA A 73 -2.43 -8.69 -0.03
N PHE A 74 -2.41 -9.21 1.20
CA PHE A 74 -2.55 -10.64 1.49
C PHE A 74 -3.94 -11.17 1.13
N ILE A 75 -5.02 -10.44 1.46
CA ILE A 75 -6.38 -10.83 1.03
C ILE A 75 -6.48 -10.79 -0.50
N TYR A 76 -5.92 -9.77 -1.16
CA TYR A 76 -5.86 -9.73 -2.62
C TYR A 76 -5.20 -11.00 -3.17
N LEU A 77 -4.05 -11.39 -2.63
CA LEU A 77 -3.37 -12.63 -3.02
C LEU A 77 -4.27 -13.85 -2.82
N LEU A 78 -4.88 -14.01 -1.64
CA LEU A 78 -5.79 -15.13 -1.32
C LEU A 78 -6.94 -15.22 -2.33
N VAL A 79 -7.57 -14.09 -2.63
CA VAL A 79 -8.69 -14.01 -3.57
C VAL A 79 -8.21 -14.36 -4.98
N ASN A 80 -7.06 -13.83 -5.40
CA ASN A 80 -6.53 -14.08 -6.74
C ASN A 80 -6.12 -15.56 -6.92
N THR A 81 -5.46 -16.16 -5.93
CA THR A 81 -5.07 -17.58 -5.97
C THR A 81 -6.27 -18.51 -5.81
N TRP A 82 -7.32 -18.09 -5.10
CA TRP A 82 -8.52 -18.90 -4.96
C TRP A 82 -9.37 -18.89 -6.23
N LEU A 83 -9.44 -17.75 -6.93
CA LEU A 83 -10.28 -17.59 -8.12
C LEU A 83 -9.57 -17.93 -9.44
N PHE A 84 -8.26 -17.68 -9.57
CA PHE A 84 -7.59 -17.69 -10.87
C PHE A 84 -6.40 -18.64 -11.00
N ASP A 85 -5.68 -18.97 -9.91
CA ASP A 85 -4.47 -19.80 -10.00
C ASP A 85 -4.17 -20.60 -8.72
N ASN A 86 -4.18 -21.93 -8.83
CA ASN A 86 -4.00 -22.87 -7.71
C ASN A 86 -2.55 -23.00 -7.20
N SER A 87 -1.62 -22.14 -7.61
CA SER A 87 -0.18 -22.22 -7.29
C SER A 87 0.23 -21.40 -6.05
N TRP A 88 -0.35 -21.71 -4.89
CA TRP A 88 -0.25 -20.94 -3.64
C TRP A 88 1.18 -20.68 -3.11
N HIS A 89 2.08 -21.66 -3.19
CA HIS A 89 3.36 -21.62 -2.46
C HIS A 89 4.35 -20.58 -3.03
N ASN A 90 4.50 -20.51 -4.34
CA ASN A 90 5.46 -19.59 -4.98
C ASN A 90 4.97 -18.14 -4.93
N HIS A 91 3.65 -17.94 -5.05
CA HIS A 91 3.05 -16.62 -5.02
C HIS A 91 3.11 -15.98 -3.63
N ILE A 92 2.86 -16.73 -2.56
CA ILE A 92 2.96 -16.21 -1.17
C ILE A 92 4.38 -15.78 -0.83
N TRP A 93 5.38 -16.62 -1.16
CA TRP A 93 6.77 -16.31 -0.80
C TRP A 93 7.29 -15.09 -1.55
N SER A 94 7.08 -15.06 -2.87
CA SER A 94 7.45 -13.92 -3.71
C SER A 94 6.74 -12.63 -3.28
N PHE A 95 5.45 -12.72 -2.96
CA PHE A 95 4.66 -11.59 -2.47
C PHE A 95 5.17 -11.06 -1.13
N THR A 96 5.38 -11.94 -0.16
CA THR A 96 5.84 -11.57 1.19
C THR A 96 7.19 -10.87 1.14
N VAL A 97 8.14 -11.43 0.38
CA VAL A 97 9.48 -10.83 0.23
C VAL A 97 9.40 -9.46 -0.46
N THR A 98 8.61 -9.35 -1.52
CA THR A 98 8.44 -8.09 -2.27
C THR A 98 7.79 -7.01 -1.41
N TRP A 99 6.72 -7.36 -0.70
CA TRP A 99 6.05 -6.44 0.22
C TRP A 99 7.00 -5.98 1.32
N LEU A 100 7.75 -6.89 1.93
CA LEU A 100 8.66 -6.59 3.03
C LEU A 100 9.82 -5.68 2.58
N LEU A 101 10.34 -5.89 1.36
CA LEU A 101 11.32 -4.99 0.74
C LEU A 101 10.77 -3.58 0.52
N ILE A 102 9.57 -3.46 -0.08
CA ILE A 102 8.92 -2.17 -0.30
C ILE A 102 8.65 -1.48 1.04
N PHE A 103 8.18 -2.23 2.05
CA PHE A 103 7.93 -1.74 3.38
C PHE A 103 9.20 -1.18 4.04
N ILE A 104 10.32 -1.92 4.01
CA ILE A 104 11.60 -1.46 4.56
C ILE A 104 12.08 -0.18 3.86
N LEU A 105 11.98 -0.11 2.53
CA LEU A 105 12.39 1.07 1.77
C LEU A 105 11.55 2.30 2.13
N VAL A 106 10.22 2.15 2.16
CA VAL A 106 9.30 3.23 2.54
C VAL A 106 9.51 3.64 4.01
N TYR A 107 9.80 2.68 4.90
CA TYR A 107 10.14 2.95 6.30
C TYR A 107 11.39 3.79 6.43
N ILE A 108 12.49 3.39 5.78
CA ILE A 108 13.75 4.14 5.80
C ILE A 108 13.54 5.56 5.26
N TYR A 109 12.81 5.69 4.15
CA TYR A 109 12.49 7.00 3.59
C TYR A 109 11.69 7.88 4.56
N SER A 110 10.63 7.33 5.17
CA SER A 110 9.82 8.03 6.17
C SER A 110 10.64 8.48 7.38
N MET A 111 11.52 7.62 7.89
CA MET A 111 12.41 7.92 9.01
C MET A 111 13.39 9.06 8.68
N ILE A 112 13.99 9.02 7.49
CA ILE A 112 14.91 10.07 7.02
C ILE A 112 14.16 11.40 6.87
N ARG A 113 12.98 11.39 6.25
CA ARG A 113 12.13 12.57 6.08
C ARG A 113 11.73 13.16 7.43
N ASN A 114 11.26 12.35 8.38
CA ASN A 114 10.88 12.83 9.71
C ASN A 114 12.10 13.40 10.46
N ARG A 115 13.28 12.78 10.35
CA ARG A 115 14.52 13.38 10.88
C ARG A 115 14.86 14.73 10.25
N GLN A 116 14.64 14.90 8.94
CA GLN A 116 14.87 16.18 8.27
C GLN A 116 13.87 17.25 8.74
N ILE A 117 12.60 16.90 8.91
CA ILE A 117 11.57 17.81 9.44
C ILE A 117 11.93 18.28 10.85
N VAL A 118 12.30 17.35 11.74
CA VAL A 118 12.73 17.68 13.11
C VAL A 118 13.98 18.57 13.12
N LYS A 119 14.97 18.28 12.27
CA LYS A 119 16.17 19.13 12.11
C LYS A 119 15.84 20.53 11.60
N LYS A 120 14.79 20.68 10.79
CA LYS A 120 14.36 21.98 10.26
C LYS A 120 13.70 22.81 11.36
N PHE A 121 12.79 22.22 12.13
CA PHE A 121 12.18 22.87 13.30
C PHE A 121 13.22 23.32 14.34
N ASN A 122 14.22 22.48 14.64
CA ASN A 122 15.29 22.84 15.59
C ASN A 122 16.27 23.91 15.08
N LYS A 123 16.25 24.25 13.79
CA LYS A 123 17.07 25.36 13.23
C LYS A 123 16.29 26.67 13.12
N GLU A 124 14.97 26.61 13.20
CA GLU A 124 14.07 27.77 13.14
C GLU A 124 13.65 28.24 14.56
N SER A 125 14.09 27.53 15.61
CA SER A 125 14.02 27.88 17.04
C SER A 125 15.34 28.47 17.52
#